data_AF-A0A2N5XYU2-F1
#
_entry.id   AF-A0A2N5XYU2-F1
#
_cell.length_a   1.000
_cell.length_b   1.000
_cell.length_c   1.000
_cell.angle_alpha   90.00
_cell.angle_beta   90.00
_cell.angle_gamma   90.00
#
_symmetry.space_group_name_H-M   'P 1'
#
loop_
_entity.id
_entity.type
_entity.pdbx_description
1 polymer ?
#
loop_
_entity_poly.entity_id
_entity_poly.type
_entity_poly.pdbx_seq_one_letter_code
_entity_poly.pdbx_strand_id
1 'polypeptide(L)'
;KSLLKTSIIFWGDYNSTIYDREVPDSNARSSGVITFDGAETLSPGLKVVNDAPSGDPNDAPGGGDVFNCIMASSLASCNSPRQSGKRFKLDRTGIDAIDLVFGTNPDGTFSIPGNDGLYKVFQKSGNATGSSLPDFTATLGTGIGADFQSSTADDGLSFVDFGADPKNSQFSSLFARGLFGSTDEVHPLDGYFDTQRAGYGLQLTSADSFTSTGIFGAYSALFGDLLSYTQVPNGVFYDDDGNADTDNVLLAHQLADGSWVQNRSLELVDDVVTVATIAFLNNGTSYDTLAELLAALADSSGVSTCDVVADGVACLTGVEGVDVIEDLAKFNLTYSIDPTQFMGSEFTLRLASVAAVPEPAGIAIFALGLGALGFTRRRRLR
;
A
#
# COMPACT_ATOMS: atom_id res chain seq x y z
N LYS A 1 -4.99 -3.56 -23.81
CA LYS A 1 -3.53 -3.40 -24.07
C LYS A 1 -3.03 -2.31 -23.13
N SER A 2 -2.49 -2.62 -21.96
CA SER A 2 -1.68 -1.62 -21.24
C SER A 2 -0.36 -1.47 -21.96
N LEU A 3 0.06 -0.24 -22.24
CA LEU A 3 1.34 0.10 -22.86
C LEU A 3 2.47 -0.04 -21.82
N LEU A 4 2.68 -1.28 -21.37
CA LEU A 4 3.70 -1.65 -20.40
C LEU A 4 5.00 -1.88 -21.15
N LYS A 5 6.03 -1.08 -20.85
CA LYS A 5 7.40 -1.36 -21.29
C LYS A 5 8.16 -1.95 -20.11
N THR A 6 8.49 -3.23 -20.20
CA THR A 6 9.33 -3.88 -19.18
C THR A 6 10.77 -3.41 -19.33
N SER A 7 11.36 -2.97 -18.22
CA SER A 7 12.78 -2.62 -18.12
C SER A 7 13.38 -3.33 -16.90
N ILE A 8 14.64 -3.76 -17.03
CA ILE A 8 15.38 -4.45 -15.96
C ILE A 8 15.87 -3.41 -14.96
N ILE A 9 15.71 -3.67 -13.67
CA ILE A 9 16.45 -2.98 -12.60
C ILE A 9 17.30 -4.05 -11.90
N PHE A 10 18.49 -3.70 -11.46
CA PHE A 10 19.49 -4.65 -10.96
C PHE A 10 18.96 -5.52 -9.79
N TRP A 11 19.48 -6.76 -9.69
CA TRP A 11 19.20 -7.77 -8.64
C TRP A 11 17.94 -8.62 -8.75
N GLY A 12 17.37 -8.83 -9.94
CA GLY A 12 16.29 -9.82 -10.12
C GLY A 12 14.88 -9.27 -9.92
N ASP A 13 14.75 -8.03 -9.46
CA ASP A 13 13.53 -7.24 -9.52
C ASP A 13 13.32 -6.62 -10.91
N TYR A 14 12.11 -6.75 -11.42
CA TYR A 14 11.72 -6.26 -12.74
C TYR A 14 10.62 -5.20 -12.59
N ASN A 15 10.66 -4.21 -13.48
CA ASN A 15 9.65 -3.17 -13.54
C ASN A 15 8.94 -3.17 -14.88
N SER A 16 7.61 -3.10 -14.85
CA SER A 16 6.81 -2.70 -16.00
C SER A 16 6.42 -1.24 -15.85
N THR A 17 7.06 -0.38 -16.65
CA THR A 17 6.79 1.06 -16.66
C THR A 17 5.47 1.34 -17.37
N ILE A 18 4.61 2.14 -16.73
CA ILE A 18 3.29 2.54 -17.25
C ILE A 18 3.43 3.94 -17.86
N TYR A 19 3.12 4.08 -19.15
CA TYR A 19 3.20 5.36 -19.86
C TYR A 19 1.83 5.99 -20.09
N ASP A 20 1.79 7.31 -20.13
CA ASP A 20 0.59 8.12 -20.42
C ASP A 20 0.18 8.12 -21.91
N ARG A 21 0.99 7.50 -22.78
CA ARG A 21 0.79 7.35 -24.22
C ARG A 21 1.68 6.24 -24.78
N GLU A 22 1.49 5.91 -26.06
CA GLU A 22 2.26 4.87 -26.75
C GLU A 22 3.75 5.24 -26.91
N VAL A 23 4.62 4.32 -26.48
CA VAL A 23 6.06 4.41 -26.76
C VAL A 23 6.35 3.91 -28.19
N PRO A 24 7.27 4.54 -28.94
CA PRO A 24 8.34 5.42 -28.49
C PRO A 24 8.06 6.94 -28.64
N ASP A 25 6.82 7.43 -28.46
CA ASP A 25 6.57 8.88 -28.45
C ASP A 25 7.54 9.60 -27.48
N SER A 26 8.28 10.58 -27.98
CA SER A 26 9.27 11.34 -27.19
C SER A 26 8.65 12.15 -26.04
N ASN A 27 7.33 12.39 -26.09
CA ASN A 27 6.58 13.05 -25.04
C ASN A 27 5.96 12.08 -24.04
N ALA A 28 6.18 10.76 -24.20
CA ALA A 28 5.65 9.77 -23.28
C ALA A 28 6.26 9.95 -21.89
N ARG A 29 5.39 10.06 -20.88
CA ARG A 29 5.74 10.21 -19.48
C ARG A 29 5.24 9.03 -18.69
N SER A 30 5.86 8.76 -17.56
CA SER A 30 5.45 7.71 -16.63
C SER A 30 5.31 8.26 -15.23
N SER A 31 4.22 7.89 -14.57
CA SER A 31 3.95 8.18 -13.15
C SER A 31 3.71 6.92 -12.33
N GLY A 32 3.97 5.75 -12.91
CA GLY A 32 3.76 4.48 -12.23
C GLY A 32 4.57 3.33 -12.83
N VAL A 33 4.93 2.39 -11.96
CA VAL A 33 5.58 1.13 -12.32
C VAL A 33 4.89 -0.03 -11.61
N ILE A 34 4.82 -1.19 -12.26
CA ILE A 34 4.51 -2.45 -11.59
C ILE A 34 5.84 -3.11 -11.25
N THR A 35 6.11 -3.32 -9.96
CA THR A 35 7.33 -3.97 -9.46
C THR A 35 7.06 -5.45 -9.19
N PHE A 36 7.98 -6.33 -9.60
CA PHE A 36 7.76 -7.77 -9.55
C PHE A 36 9.10 -8.53 -9.53
N ASP A 37 9.21 -9.59 -8.72
CA ASP A 37 10.38 -10.46 -8.67
C ASP A 37 10.28 -11.52 -9.78
N GLY A 38 11.26 -11.60 -10.67
CA GLY A 38 11.24 -12.55 -11.79
C GLY A 38 11.31 -14.02 -11.39
N ALA A 39 11.69 -14.34 -10.15
CA ALA A 39 11.61 -15.69 -9.61
C ALA A 39 10.17 -16.09 -9.28
N GLU A 40 9.36 -15.16 -8.77
CA GLU A 40 8.00 -15.41 -8.31
C GLU A 40 6.92 -15.04 -9.34
N THR A 41 7.24 -14.11 -10.23
CA THR A 41 6.29 -13.44 -11.11
C THR A 41 6.86 -13.23 -12.51
N LEU A 42 5.97 -13.28 -13.51
CA LEU A 42 6.32 -13.08 -14.92
C LEU A 42 6.01 -11.65 -15.36
N SER A 43 6.71 -11.17 -16.38
CA SER A 43 6.35 -9.92 -17.06
C SER A 43 4.93 -10.02 -17.63
N PRO A 44 4.08 -8.98 -17.47
CA PRO A 44 4.42 -7.63 -17.04
C PRO A 44 4.19 -7.34 -15.54
N GLY A 45 4.23 -8.35 -14.68
CA GLY A 45 3.99 -8.22 -13.23
C GLY A 45 2.51 -8.20 -12.84
N LEU A 46 1.61 -8.14 -13.83
CA LEU A 46 0.15 -8.17 -13.67
C LEU A 46 -0.47 -9.09 -14.73
N LYS A 47 -1.53 -9.80 -14.34
CA LYS A 47 -2.38 -10.60 -15.24
C LYS A 47 -3.86 -10.41 -14.91
N VAL A 48 -4.70 -10.73 -15.89
CA VAL A 48 -6.13 -10.90 -15.72
C VAL A 48 -6.43 -12.39 -15.71
N VAL A 49 -7.20 -12.85 -14.74
CA VAL A 49 -7.66 -14.24 -14.64
C VAL A 49 -9.18 -14.25 -14.76
N ASN A 50 -9.67 -15.08 -15.68
CA ASN A 50 -11.08 -15.41 -15.84
C ASN A 50 -11.27 -16.88 -15.48
N ASP A 51 -12.44 -17.24 -14.97
CA ASP A 51 -12.75 -18.63 -14.61
C ASP A 51 -11.68 -19.26 -13.71
N ALA A 52 -11.29 -18.55 -12.65
CA ALA A 52 -10.46 -19.13 -11.61
C ALA A 52 -11.21 -20.30 -10.96
N PRO A 53 -10.55 -21.44 -10.70
CA PRO A 53 -11.18 -22.55 -10.00
C PRO A 53 -11.62 -22.09 -8.60
N SER A 54 -12.72 -22.69 -8.12
CA SER A 54 -13.14 -22.55 -6.73
C SER A 54 -11.97 -22.80 -5.77
N GLY A 55 -11.89 -21.96 -4.74
CA GLY A 55 -10.87 -22.10 -3.70
C GLY A 55 -11.13 -23.30 -2.80
N ASP A 56 -10.14 -23.62 -1.97
CA ASP A 56 -10.43 -24.36 -0.74
C ASP A 56 -11.36 -23.48 0.11
N PRO A 57 -12.54 -23.95 0.55
CA PRO A 57 -13.44 -23.17 1.39
C PRO A 57 -12.80 -22.71 2.71
N ASN A 58 -11.71 -23.35 3.16
CA ASN A 58 -10.93 -22.92 4.32
C ASN A 58 -9.96 -21.77 4.01
N ASP A 59 -9.54 -21.62 2.74
CA ASP A 59 -8.63 -20.57 2.25
C ASP A 59 -9.34 -19.47 1.45
N ALA A 60 -10.65 -19.63 1.22
CA ALA A 60 -11.45 -18.72 0.43
C ALA A 60 -11.41 -17.31 1.04
N PRO A 61 -11.30 -16.25 0.23
CA PRO A 61 -11.13 -14.88 0.71
C PRO A 61 -12.40 -14.31 1.37
N GLY A 62 -12.79 -14.78 2.56
CA GLY A 62 -13.80 -14.20 3.48
C GLY A 62 -15.20 -13.87 2.91
N GLY A 63 -15.47 -14.24 1.66
CA GLY A 63 -16.59 -13.75 0.86
C GLY A 63 -17.02 -14.67 -0.28
N GLY A 64 -16.56 -15.93 -0.28
CA GLY A 64 -16.84 -16.89 -1.35
C GLY A 64 -15.72 -16.97 -2.38
N ASP A 65 -15.95 -17.79 -3.41
CA ASP A 65 -15.04 -17.94 -4.54
C ASP A 65 -15.00 -16.67 -5.38
N VAL A 66 -13.80 -16.26 -5.76
CA VAL A 66 -13.52 -15.17 -6.69
C VAL A 66 -13.18 -15.81 -8.04
N PHE A 67 -14.09 -15.69 -9.01
CA PHE A 67 -13.90 -16.32 -10.33
C PHE A 67 -13.11 -15.46 -11.30
N ASN A 68 -13.18 -14.13 -11.21
CA ASN A 68 -12.35 -13.25 -12.02
C ASN A 68 -11.57 -12.27 -11.15
N CYS A 69 -10.31 -12.05 -11.52
CA CYS A 69 -9.48 -11.10 -10.80
C CYS A 69 -8.38 -10.47 -11.65
N ILE A 70 -7.97 -9.29 -11.22
CA ILE A 70 -6.77 -8.59 -11.68
C ILE A 70 -5.73 -8.76 -10.58
N MET A 71 -4.62 -9.43 -10.88
CA MET A 71 -3.67 -9.91 -9.87
C MET A 71 -2.22 -9.88 -10.36
N ALA A 72 -1.28 -10.16 -9.47
CA ALA A 72 0.12 -10.37 -9.86
C ALA A 72 0.25 -11.51 -10.86
N SER A 73 1.21 -11.39 -11.77
CA SER A 73 1.50 -12.45 -12.75
C SER A 73 2.33 -13.60 -12.15
N SER A 74 1.92 -14.13 -11.00
CA SER A 74 2.54 -15.28 -10.31
C SER A 74 1.84 -16.60 -10.67
N LEU A 75 2.29 -17.71 -10.07
CA LEU A 75 1.61 -19.01 -10.15
C LEU A 75 0.30 -19.09 -9.33
N ALA A 76 0.00 -18.07 -8.52
CA ALA A 76 -1.26 -18.02 -7.76
C ALA A 76 -2.50 -17.86 -8.66
N SER A 77 -3.65 -18.23 -8.10
CA SER A 77 -4.99 -17.98 -8.64
C SER A 77 -5.75 -16.96 -7.78
N CYS A 78 -6.95 -16.56 -8.20
CA CYS A 78 -7.79 -15.62 -7.46
C CYS A 78 -8.15 -16.11 -6.04
N ASN A 79 -8.22 -17.44 -5.86
CA ASN A 79 -8.60 -18.09 -4.61
C ASN A 79 -7.40 -18.72 -3.87
N SER A 80 -6.16 -18.44 -4.29
CA SER A 80 -4.99 -18.91 -3.56
C SER A 80 -4.94 -18.31 -2.15
N PRO A 81 -4.29 -19.01 -1.19
CA PRO A 81 -4.15 -18.56 0.21
C PRO A 81 -3.54 -17.16 0.37
N ARG A 82 -3.59 -16.62 1.58
CA ARG A 82 -2.84 -15.38 1.92
C ARG A 82 -1.33 -15.62 1.68
N GLN A 83 -0.57 -14.53 1.50
CA GLN A 83 0.87 -14.57 1.19
C GLN A 83 1.30 -15.35 -0.07
N SER A 84 0.38 -15.82 -0.91
CA SER A 84 0.69 -16.49 -2.20
C SER A 84 1.25 -15.59 -3.31
N GLY A 85 1.67 -14.36 -3.00
CA GLY A 85 2.12 -13.42 -4.03
C GLY A 85 1.03 -12.99 -5.02
N LYS A 86 -0.26 -13.04 -4.66
CA LYS A 86 -1.38 -12.67 -5.55
C LYS A 86 -1.54 -11.15 -5.79
N ARG A 87 -0.96 -10.29 -4.96
CA ARG A 87 -1.11 -8.83 -5.10
C ARG A 87 -0.02 -8.29 -6.02
N PHE A 88 -0.42 -7.63 -7.12
CA PHE A 88 0.57 -6.89 -7.90
C PHE A 88 0.97 -5.63 -7.13
N LYS A 89 2.25 -5.26 -7.21
CA LYS A 89 2.81 -4.08 -6.56
C LYS A 89 2.80 -2.93 -7.56
N LEU A 90 1.99 -1.90 -7.32
CA LEU A 90 1.92 -0.70 -8.15
C LEU A 90 2.53 0.47 -7.38
N ASP A 91 3.70 0.90 -7.81
CA ASP A 91 4.41 2.02 -7.23
C ASP A 91 4.18 3.28 -8.05
N ARG A 92 3.73 4.34 -7.39
CA ARG A 92 3.53 5.64 -7.99
C ARG A 92 4.86 6.40 -7.98
N THR A 93 5.41 6.71 -9.16
CA THR A 93 6.71 7.38 -9.34
C THR A 93 6.58 8.87 -9.64
N GLY A 94 5.35 9.36 -9.85
CA GLY A 94 5.05 10.77 -10.12
C GLY A 94 3.65 11.15 -9.64
N ILE A 95 3.31 12.43 -9.73
CA ILE A 95 2.01 12.94 -9.26
C ILE A 95 0.88 12.84 -10.31
N ASP A 96 1.21 12.66 -11.58
CA ASP A 96 0.20 12.52 -12.64
C ASP A 96 -0.61 11.21 -12.48
N ALA A 97 -1.72 11.09 -13.20
CA ALA A 97 -2.54 9.89 -13.19
C ALA A 97 -1.77 8.66 -13.74
N ILE A 98 -2.09 7.49 -13.20
CA ILE A 98 -1.66 6.18 -13.69
C ILE A 98 -2.89 5.54 -14.33
N ASP A 99 -2.76 5.14 -15.59
CA ASP A 99 -3.84 4.51 -16.35
C ASP A 99 -3.51 3.04 -16.66
N LEU A 100 -4.34 2.13 -16.17
CA LEU A 100 -4.26 0.69 -16.44
C LEU A 100 -5.41 0.29 -17.38
N VAL A 101 -5.08 -0.24 -18.56
CA VAL A 101 -6.04 -0.56 -19.63
C VAL A 101 -6.29 -2.06 -19.72
N PHE A 102 -7.53 -2.46 -19.49
CA PHE A 102 -7.96 -3.85 -19.50
C PHE A 102 -8.90 -4.12 -20.66
N GLY A 103 -8.69 -5.25 -21.35
CA GLY A 103 -9.66 -5.75 -22.31
C GLY A 103 -10.88 -6.29 -21.58
N THR A 104 -12.06 -6.16 -22.19
CA THR A 104 -13.30 -6.71 -21.67
C THR A 104 -13.54 -8.12 -22.20
N ASN A 105 -14.49 -8.83 -21.59
CA ASN A 105 -15.03 -10.07 -22.15
C ASN A 105 -16.41 -9.78 -22.77
N PRO A 106 -16.47 -9.21 -24.00
CA PRO A 106 -17.70 -8.62 -24.54
C PRO A 106 -18.79 -9.65 -24.86
N ASP A 107 -18.47 -10.94 -24.96
CA ASP A 107 -19.47 -11.99 -25.12
C ASP A 107 -20.09 -12.43 -23.80
N GLY A 108 -19.54 -11.96 -22.66
CA GLY A 108 -20.00 -12.29 -21.32
C GLY A 108 -19.94 -13.78 -20.99
N THR A 109 -19.22 -14.58 -21.78
CA THR A 109 -19.20 -16.03 -21.63
C THR A 109 -18.14 -16.45 -20.61
N PHE A 110 -18.59 -17.18 -19.60
CA PHE A 110 -17.74 -17.79 -18.58
C PHE A 110 -18.02 -19.29 -18.52
N SER A 111 -16.96 -20.08 -18.36
CA SER A 111 -17.02 -21.54 -18.39
C SER A 111 -17.32 -22.16 -17.03
N ILE A 112 -17.11 -21.42 -15.94
CA ILE A 112 -17.39 -21.90 -14.58
C ILE A 112 -18.80 -21.49 -14.13
N PRO A 113 -19.67 -22.46 -13.73
CA PRO A 113 -20.97 -22.14 -13.15
C PRO A 113 -20.83 -21.28 -11.89
N GLY A 114 -21.62 -20.21 -11.81
CA GLY A 114 -21.58 -19.27 -10.68
C GLY A 114 -20.59 -18.13 -10.85
N ASN A 115 -19.82 -18.10 -11.94
CA ASN A 115 -19.05 -16.92 -12.32
C ASN A 115 -20.01 -15.74 -12.60
N ASP A 116 -19.87 -14.67 -11.81
CA ASP A 116 -20.71 -13.47 -11.84
C ASP A 116 -20.20 -12.38 -12.80
N GLY A 117 -19.04 -12.61 -13.42
CA GLY A 117 -18.39 -11.64 -14.32
C GLY A 117 -17.74 -10.44 -13.62
N LEU A 118 -17.73 -10.42 -12.28
CA LEU A 118 -17.09 -9.36 -11.49
C LEU A 118 -15.59 -9.62 -11.39
N TYR A 119 -14.79 -8.55 -11.42
CA TYR A 119 -13.34 -8.61 -11.32
C TYR A 119 -12.87 -8.04 -9.98
N LYS A 120 -12.34 -8.91 -9.12
CA LYS A 120 -11.67 -8.47 -7.90
C LYS A 120 -10.26 -7.99 -8.20
N VAL A 121 -9.86 -6.85 -7.65
CA VAL A 121 -8.50 -6.33 -7.81
C VAL A 121 -7.65 -6.64 -6.58
N PHE A 122 -6.54 -7.33 -6.79
CA PHE A 122 -5.54 -7.63 -5.77
C PHE A 122 -4.32 -6.73 -5.97
N GLN A 123 -4.31 -5.57 -5.30
CA GLN A 123 -3.30 -4.54 -5.46
C GLN A 123 -2.59 -4.23 -4.13
N LYS A 124 -1.28 -4.04 -4.19
CA LYS A 124 -0.49 -3.32 -3.18
C LYS A 124 -0.02 -2.02 -3.83
N SER A 125 -0.43 -0.87 -3.29
CA SER A 125 -0.05 0.45 -3.78
C SER A 125 1.14 0.96 -2.98
N GLY A 126 2.16 1.49 -3.64
CA GLY A 126 3.32 2.11 -3.00
C GLY A 126 3.61 3.52 -3.50
N ASN A 127 4.35 4.27 -2.69
CA ASN A 127 4.71 5.66 -2.98
C ASN A 127 6.22 5.82 -3.25
N ALA A 128 6.57 5.94 -4.53
CA ALA A 128 7.92 6.20 -5.02
C ALA A 128 8.07 7.64 -5.59
N THR A 129 7.21 8.58 -5.17
CA THR A 129 7.22 9.96 -5.72
C THR A 129 8.31 10.85 -5.14
N GLY A 130 8.94 10.44 -4.04
CA GLY A 130 9.86 11.27 -3.25
C GLY A 130 9.17 12.30 -2.36
N SER A 131 7.83 12.26 -2.26
CA SER A 131 7.03 13.15 -1.41
C SER A 131 5.86 12.38 -0.80
N SER A 132 5.34 12.86 0.33
CA SER A 132 4.21 12.18 0.97
C SER A 132 2.91 12.38 0.16
N LEU A 133 2.03 11.39 0.18
CA LEU A 133 0.75 11.41 -0.53
C LEU A 133 -0.42 11.44 0.45
N PRO A 134 -1.25 12.51 0.44
CA PRO A 134 -2.34 12.64 1.41
C PRO A 134 -3.53 11.75 1.05
N ASP A 135 -3.88 11.64 -0.22
CA ASP A 135 -5.09 10.96 -0.68
C ASP A 135 -4.95 10.50 -2.15
N PHE A 136 -5.86 9.63 -2.58
CA PHE A 136 -5.95 9.14 -3.95
C PHE A 136 -7.40 8.95 -4.41
N THR A 137 -7.59 8.88 -5.71
CA THR A 137 -8.86 8.58 -6.37
C THR A 137 -8.65 7.46 -7.39
N ALA A 138 -9.61 6.55 -7.48
CA ALA A 138 -9.72 5.56 -8.53
C ALA A 138 -10.97 5.86 -9.38
N THR A 139 -10.81 5.93 -10.69
CA THR A 139 -11.88 6.27 -11.64
C THR A 139 -11.84 5.33 -12.82
N LEU A 140 -13.00 4.85 -13.25
CA LEU A 140 -13.17 4.03 -14.45
C LEU A 140 -13.49 4.91 -15.66
N GLY A 141 -13.12 4.45 -16.85
CA GLY A 141 -13.37 5.18 -18.09
C GLY A 141 -12.71 4.53 -19.30
N THR A 142 -12.41 5.33 -20.32
CA THR A 142 -11.73 4.90 -21.55
C THR A 142 -10.65 5.90 -21.96
N GLY A 143 -9.69 5.47 -22.79
CA GLY A 143 -8.53 6.29 -23.15
C GLY A 143 -7.50 6.40 -22.02
N ILE A 144 -6.40 7.11 -22.27
CA ILE A 144 -5.28 7.28 -21.33
C ILE A 144 -4.73 8.70 -21.40
N GLY A 145 -3.96 9.10 -20.40
CA GLY A 145 -3.29 10.39 -20.34
C GLY A 145 -4.26 11.56 -20.50
N ALA A 146 -3.96 12.48 -21.42
CA ALA A 146 -4.83 13.63 -21.71
C ALA A 146 -6.13 13.25 -22.42
N ASP A 147 -6.19 12.08 -23.06
CA ASP A 147 -7.34 11.59 -23.83
C ASP A 147 -8.28 10.71 -23.00
N PHE A 148 -7.99 10.52 -21.71
CA PHE A 148 -8.87 9.76 -20.81
C PHE A 148 -10.22 10.47 -20.65
N GLN A 149 -11.27 9.68 -20.80
CA GLN A 149 -12.65 10.07 -20.60
C GLN A 149 -13.23 9.21 -19.49
N SER A 150 -13.63 9.85 -18.39
CA SER A 150 -14.32 9.17 -17.30
C SER A 150 -15.57 8.47 -17.81
N SER A 151 -15.86 7.31 -17.25
CA SER A 151 -17.15 6.64 -17.42
C SER A 151 -18.30 7.54 -16.97
N THR A 152 -19.47 7.24 -17.50
CA THR A 152 -20.71 7.88 -17.11
C THR A 152 -21.67 6.84 -16.58
N ALA A 153 -22.54 7.26 -15.67
CA ALA A 153 -23.67 6.44 -15.26
C ALA A 153 -24.39 5.84 -16.47
N ASP A 154 -24.74 4.56 -16.36
CA ASP A 154 -25.44 3.75 -17.36
C ASP A 154 -24.61 3.21 -18.54
N ASP A 155 -23.29 3.42 -18.59
CA ASP A 155 -22.44 2.76 -19.59
C ASP A 155 -22.12 1.29 -19.26
N GLY A 156 -22.48 0.84 -18.06
CA GLY A 156 -22.36 -0.54 -17.60
C GLY A 156 -21.01 -0.90 -16.99
N LEU A 157 -20.12 0.08 -16.77
CA LEU A 157 -18.85 -0.07 -16.08
C LEU A 157 -18.92 0.61 -14.71
N SER A 158 -18.74 -0.14 -13.61
CA SER A 158 -18.81 0.45 -12.27
C SER A 158 -17.89 -0.27 -11.27
N PHE A 159 -17.69 0.34 -10.10
CA PHE A 159 -17.20 -0.35 -8.92
C PHE A 159 -18.37 -1.01 -8.18
N VAL A 160 -18.13 -2.21 -7.65
CA VAL A 160 -19.15 -2.92 -6.86
C VAL A 160 -19.41 -2.18 -5.56
N ASP A 161 -20.66 -1.77 -5.35
CA ASP A 161 -21.14 -1.21 -4.08
C ASP A 161 -21.53 -2.34 -3.12
N PHE A 162 -20.77 -2.50 -2.05
CA PHE A 162 -21.00 -3.50 -1.02
C PHE A 162 -21.87 -2.98 0.14
N GLY A 163 -22.43 -1.78 0.02
CA GLY A 163 -23.25 -1.12 1.03
C GLY A 163 -22.43 -0.33 2.05
N ALA A 164 -23.08 0.05 3.15
CA ALA A 164 -22.53 0.98 4.15
C ALA A 164 -21.33 0.43 4.94
N ASP A 165 -21.28 -0.89 5.16
CA ASP A 165 -20.29 -1.55 6.02
C ASP A 165 -19.59 -2.70 5.27
N PRO A 166 -18.80 -2.39 4.22
CA PRO A 166 -18.11 -3.42 3.46
C PRO A 166 -17.08 -4.15 4.33
N LYS A 167 -16.92 -5.46 4.10
CA LYS A 167 -15.83 -6.21 4.73
C LYS A 167 -14.49 -5.75 4.15
N ASN A 168 -13.42 -5.90 4.93
CA ASN A 168 -12.05 -5.65 4.46
C ASN A 168 -11.67 -6.43 3.20
N SER A 169 -12.25 -7.62 3.01
CA SER A 169 -12.04 -8.45 1.81
C SER A 169 -12.79 -7.96 0.57
N GLN A 170 -13.69 -6.99 0.70
CA GLN A 170 -14.56 -6.49 -0.36
C GLN A 170 -14.11 -5.09 -0.83
N PHE A 171 -13.98 -4.16 0.11
CA PHE A 171 -13.63 -2.77 -0.19
C PHE A 171 -12.79 -2.18 0.96
N SER A 172 -11.48 -2.06 0.77
CA SER A 172 -10.58 -1.53 1.81
C SER A 172 -9.25 -1.03 1.27
N SER A 173 -8.63 -0.14 2.05
CA SER A 173 -7.27 0.36 1.85
C SER A 173 -6.54 0.29 3.18
N LEU A 174 -5.74 -0.75 3.40
CA LEU A 174 -5.17 -1.07 4.72
C LEU A 174 -3.65 -1.16 4.68
N PHE A 175 -2.99 -0.53 5.66
CA PHE A 175 -1.56 -0.69 5.89
C PHE A 175 -1.21 -2.09 6.38
N ALA A 176 0.08 -2.42 6.32
CA ALA A 176 0.63 -3.72 6.69
C ALA A 176 0.20 -4.10 8.12
N ARG A 177 -0.28 -5.34 8.28
CA ARG A 177 -0.84 -5.79 9.56
C ARG A 177 0.25 -6.00 10.61
N GLY A 178 1.46 -6.39 10.20
CA GLY A 178 2.63 -6.46 11.08
C GLY A 178 3.04 -5.11 11.68
N LEU A 179 2.57 -3.99 11.11
CA LEU A 179 2.75 -2.64 11.65
C LEU A 179 1.52 -2.14 12.41
N PHE A 180 0.32 -2.43 11.91
CA PHE A 180 -0.96 -1.95 12.47
C PHE A 180 -2.03 -3.03 12.46
N GLY A 181 -2.32 -3.61 13.64
CA GLY A 181 -3.37 -4.61 13.82
C GLY A 181 -3.07 -5.60 14.94
N SER A 182 -4.10 -6.22 15.52
CA SER A 182 -3.91 -7.20 16.58
C SER A 182 -3.39 -8.54 16.03
N THR A 183 -2.87 -9.41 16.88
CA THR A 183 -2.54 -10.80 16.49
C THR A 183 -3.71 -11.50 15.78
N ASP A 184 -3.42 -12.38 14.81
CA ASP A 184 -4.34 -13.44 14.35
C ASP A 184 -3.58 -14.73 14.07
N GLU A 185 -4.27 -15.74 13.55
CA GLU A 185 -3.69 -17.03 13.19
C GLU A 185 -2.46 -16.94 12.26
N VAL A 186 -2.35 -15.88 11.45
CA VAL A 186 -1.26 -15.70 10.48
C VAL A 186 -0.32 -14.53 10.81
N HIS A 187 -0.62 -13.76 11.86
CA HIS A 187 0.27 -12.74 12.42
C HIS A 187 0.36 -12.99 13.94
N PRO A 188 1.35 -13.77 14.40
CA PRO A 188 1.44 -14.17 15.80
C PRO A 188 1.84 -13.02 16.75
N LEU A 189 2.27 -11.89 16.19
CA LEU A 189 2.61 -10.67 16.93
C LEU A 189 1.61 -9.54 16.61
N ASP A 190 1.30 -8.74 17.63
CA ASP A 190 0.59 -7.47 17.45
C ASP A 190 1.42 -6.55 16.55
N GLY A 191 0.72 -5.68 15.84
CA GLY A 191 1.29 -4.64 14.99
C GLY A 191 2.31 -3.81 15.76
N TYR A 192 3.46 -3.58 15.13
CA TYR A 192 4.60 -2.93 15.76
C TYR A 192 4.30 -1.53 16.32
N PHE A 193 3.48 -0.74 15.61
CA PHE A 193 3.12 0.62 16.02
C PHE A 193 1.80 0.67 16.77
N ASP A 194 0.83 -0.18 16.44
CA ASP A 194 -0.48 -0.22 17.10
C ASP A 194 -1.17 -1.57 16.90
N THR A 195 -1.98 -1.97 17.89
CA THR A 195 -2.91 -3.11 17.79
C THR A 195 -4.15 -2.79 16.95
N GLN A 196 -4.48 -1.52 16.72
CA GLN A 196 -5.57 -1.11 15.85
C GLN A 196 -5.13 -1.08 14.40
N ARG A 197 -6.07 -1.37 13.48
CA ARG A 197 -5.80 -1.22 12.04
C ARG A 197 -5.62 0.26 11.69
N ALA A 198 -4.76 0.50 10.71
CA ALA A 198 -4.60 1.79 10.05
C ALA A 198 -4.70 1.64 8.53
N GLY A 199 -5.02 2.72 7.84
CA GLY A 199 -5.21 2.74 6.40
C GLY A 199 -5.96 3.97 5.93
N TYR A 200 -6.44 3.96 4.69
CA TYR A 200 -7.30 5.00 4.17
C TYR A 200 -8.77 4.66 4.36
N GLY A 201 -9.56 5.63 4.83
CA GLY A 201 -11.01 5.57 4.62
C GLY A 201 -11.29 5.62 3.12
N LEU A 202 -12.30 4.89 2.65
CA LEU A 202 -12.69 4.88 1.24
C LEU A 202 -14.16 5.25 1.10
N GLN A 203 -14.49 6.00 0.05
CA GLN A 203 -15.84 6.40 -0.27
C GLN A 203 -16.09 6.34 -1.78
N LEU A 204 -17.15 5.62 -2.18
CA LEU A 204 -17.71 5.74 -3.52
C LEU A 204 -18.28 7.14 -3.70
N THR A 205 -17.81 7.84 -4.74
CA THR A 205 -18.26 9.19 -5.12
C THR A 205 -19.27 9.15 -6.26
N SER A 206 -19.25 8.08 -7.03
CA SER A 206 -20.20 7.69 -8.06
C SER A 206 -20.11 6.18 -8.28
N ALA A 207 -20.91 5.61 -9.17
CA ALA A 207 -20.76 4.22 -9.57
C ALA A 207 -19.35 3.93 -10.13
N ASP A 208 -18.70 4.92 -10.75
CA ASP A 208 -17.50 4.71 -11.57
C ASP A 208 -16.25 5.32 -10.93
N SER A 209 -16.37 5.82 -9.69
CA SER A 209 -15.28 6.49 -8.98
C SER A 209 -15.36 6.35 -7.47
N PHE A 210 -14.22 6.07 -6.82
CA PHE A 210 -14.06 6.18 -5.38
C PHE A 210 -12.81 6.98 -5.01
N THR A 211 -12.86 7.63 -3.84
CA THR A 211 -11.73 8.39 -3.29
C THR A 211 -11.38 7.89 -1.90
N SER A 212 -10.12 8.09 -1.50
CA SER A 212 -9.79 8.04 -0.09
C SER A 212 -10.34 9.27 0.65
N THR A 213 -10.63 9.09 1.94
CA THR A 213 -11.21 10.11 2.82
C THR A 213 -10.28 10.38 4.01
N GLY A 214 -8.97 10.43 3.78
CA GLY A 214 -7.94 10.55 4.81
C GLY A 214 -7.54 9.23 5.48
N ILE A 215 -6.42 9.29 6.20
CA ILE A 215 -5.82 8.17 6.92
C ILE A 215 -6.46 8.03 8.31
N PHE A 216 -6.91 6.82 8.65
CA PHE A 216 -7.37 6.43 9.98
C PHE A 216 -6.32 5.60 10.74
N GLY A 217 -6.52 5.48 12.05
CA GLY A 217 -5.60 4.77 12.95
C GLY A 217 -4.37 5.60 13.30
N ALA A 218 -3.38 4.97 13.93
CA ALA A 218 -2.21 5.67 14.46
C ALA A 218 -1.22 6.20 13.41
N TYR A 219 -1.31 5.75 12.15
CA TYR A 219 -0.33 6.12 11.11
C TYR A 219 -0.21 7.64 10.93
N SER A 220 -1.33 8.36 10.80
CA SER A 220 -1.27 9.80 10.54
C SER A 220 -0.74 10.61 11.72
N ALA A 221 -0.93 10.13 12.95
CA ALA A 221 -0.34 10.75 14.13
C ALA A 221 1.18 10.56 14.21
N LEU A 222 1.70 9.45 13.67
CA LEU A 222 3.12 9.13 13.67
C LEU A 222 3.87 9.73 12.47
N PHE A 223 3.27 9.67 11.29
CA PHE A 223 3.96 9.89 10.02
C PHE A 223 3.29 10.96 9.13
N GLY A 224 2.07 11.39 9.47
CA GLY A 224 1.26 12.27 8.62
C GLY A 224 0.71 11.54 7.41
N ASP A 225 0.93 12.12 6.23
CA ASP A 225 0.54 11.55 4.94
C ASP A 225 1.36 10.29 4.59
N LEU A 226 0.91 9.50 3.61
CA LEU A 226 1.62 8.29 3.20
C LEU A 226 3.04 8.62 2.74
N LEU A 227 4.03 8.15 3.50
CA LEU A 227 5.44 8.35 3.22
C LEU A 227 5.83 7.79 1.86
N SER A 228 6.78 8.44 1.20
CA SER A 228 7.49 7.83 0.08
C SER A 228 8.59 6.89 0.57
N TYR A 229 9.04 5.94 -0.26
CA TYR A 229 10.18 5.06 0.04
C TYR A 229 11.44 5.80 0.49
N THR A 230 11.65 7.06 0.09
CA THR A 230 12.79 7.87 0.52
C THR A 230 12.59 8.56 1.88
N GLN A 231 11.40 8.45 2.47
CA GLN A 231 11.00 9.11 3.71
C GLN A 231 10.71 8.10 4.84
N VAL A 232 10.65 6.80 4.54
CA VAL A 232 10.42 5.79 5.57
C VAL A 232 11.59 5.75 6.55
N PRO A 233 11.34 5.61 7.86
CA PRO A 233 12.40 5.45 8.84
C PRO A 233 13.15 4.13 8.65
N ASN A 234 14.39 4.14 9.13
CA ASN A 234 15.16 2.94 9.36
C ASN A 234 14.58 2.12 10.52
N GLY A 235 14.78 0.81 10.49
CA GLY A 235 14.39 -0.14 11.51
C GLY A 235 15.49 -1.15 11.80
N VAL A 236 15.48 -1.70 13.02
CA VAL A 236 16.27 -2.88 13.39
C VAL A 236 15.35 -4.08 13.35
N PHE A 237 15.77 -5.11 12.62
CA PHE A 237 14.99 -6.31 12.36
C PHE A 237 15.68 -7.55 12.93
N TYR A 238 14.87 -8.51 13.34
CA TYR A 238 15.30 -9.82 13.84
C TYR A 238 14.81 -10.91 12.90
N ASP A 239 15.76 -11.67 12.37
CA ASP A 239 15.54 -12.90 11.63
C ASP A 239 15.59 -14.05 12.64
N ASP A 240 14.45 -14.71 12.86
CA ASP A 240 14.29 -15.73 13.88
C ASP A 240 14.69 -17.13 13.39
N ASP A 241 14.79 -17.34 12.07
CA ASP A 241 15.11 -18.64 11.48
C ASP A 241 16.34 -18.63 10.55
N GLY A 242 16.99 -17.46 10.38
CA GLY A 242 18.17 -17.28 9.55
C GLY A 242 17.87 -17.48 8.06
N ASN A 243 16.62 -17.32 7.65
CA ASN A 243 16.15 -17.56 6.30
C ASN A 243 15.81 -16.25 5.59
N ALA A 244 16.58 -15.91 4.56
CA ALA A 244 16.34 -14.70 3.78
C ALA A 244 14.98 -14.66 3.04
N ASP A 245 14.29 -15.81 2.92
CA ASP A 245 12.98 -15.91 2.29
C ASP A 245 11.80 -15.64 3.27
N THR A 246 12.05 -15.46 4.56
CA THR A 246 11.02 -15.17 5.58
C THR A 246 11.01 -13.69 5.97
N ASP A 247 9.85 -13.21 6.44
CA ASP A 247 9.68 -11.83 6.87
C ASP A 247 10.33 -11.60 8.25
N ASN A 248 11.33 -10.72 8.32
CA ASN A 248 11.98 -10.38 9.58
C ASN A 248 11.07 -9.59 10.53
N VAL A 249 11.31 -9.75 11.83
CA VAL A 249 10.55 -9.07 12.89
C VAL A 249 11.14 -7.70 13.21
N LEU A 250 10.39 -6.63 12.96
CA LEU A 250 10.76 -5.27 13.37
C LEU A 250 10.82 -5.13 14.90
N LEU A 251 11.94 -4.66 15.43
CA LEU A 251 12.20 -4.47 16.87
C LEU A 251 12.26 -3.00 17.30
N ALA A 252 12.93 -2.18 16.50
CA ALA A 252 13.17 -0.77 16.77
C ALA A 252 13.03 0.07 15.50
N HIS A 253 12.71 1.36 15.65
CA HIS A 253 12.66 2.30 14.54
C HIS A 253 13.39 3.60 14.91
N GLN A 254 13.95 4.25 13.88
CA GLN A 254 14.64 5.52 14.04
C GLN A 254 13.66 6.69 13.97
N LEU A 255 13.83 7.66 14.87
CA LEU A 255 13.11 8.93 14.86
C LEU A 255 13.80 9.98 13.98
N ALA A 256 13.08 11.04 13.66
CA ALA A 256 13.58 12.12 12.79
C ALA A 256 14.80 12.88 13.36
N ASP A 257 15.01 12.84 14.68
CA ASP A 257 16.18 13.43 15.35
C ASP A 257 17.40 12.49 15.37
N GLY A 258 17.27 11.28 14.82
CA GLY A 258 18.31 10.27 14.75
C GLY A 258 18.35 9.29 15.92
N SER A 259 17.58 9.55 16.99
CA SER A 259 17.43 8.62 18.12
C SER A 259 16.60 7.40 17.72
N TRP A 260 16.61 6.36 18.56
CA TRP A 260 15.95 5.09 18.31
C TRP A 260 14.91 4.79 19.37
N VAL A 261 13.81 4.17 18.97
CA VAL A 261 12.78 3.66 19.87
C VAL A 261 12.59 2.16 19.64
N GLN A 262 12.79 1.38 20.69
CA GLN A 262 12.54 -0.06 20.73
C GLN A 262 11.15 -0.35 21.27
N ASN A 263 10.29 -0.96 20.46
CA ASN A 263 8.94 -1.38 20.86
C ASN A 263 8.82 -2.89 21.07
N ARG A 264 9.82 -3.68 20.65
CA ARG A 264 9.88 -5.12 20.94
C ARG A 264 11.21 -5.52 21.58
N SER A 265 11.15 -6.32 22.63
CA SER A 265 12.33 -6.92 23.28
C SER A 265 12.66 -8.28 22.68
N LEU A 266 13.94 -8.64 22.77
CA LEU A 266 14.42 -10.00 22.60
C LEU A 266 14.82 -10.54 23.98
N GLU A 267 14.23 -11.65 24.39
CA GLU A 267 14.50 -12.29 25.68
C GLU A 267 14.88 -13.75 25.48
N LEU A 268 16.04 -14.14 26.03
CA LEU A 268 16.47 -15.53 26.05
C LEU A 268 15.75 -16.29 27.19
N VAL A 269 14.82 -17.16 26.83
CA VAL A 269 14.04 -18.00 27.75
C VAL A 269 14.30 -19.46 27.39
N ASP A 270 14.86 -20.22 28.33
CA ASP A 270 15.18 -21.65 28.14
C ASP A 270 15.99 -21.94 26.86
N ASP A 271 17.04 -21.14 26.62
CA ASP A 271 17.91 -21.18 25.42
C ASP A 271 17.20 -20.87 24.10
N VAL A 272 16.00 -20.29 24.14
CA VAL A 272 15.23 -19.83 22.98
C VAL A 272 15.03 -18.32 23.06
N VAL A 273 15.35 -17.62 21.98
CA VAL A 273 15.08 -16.18 21.88
C VAL A 273 13.60 -15.98 21.58
N THR A 274 12.95 -15.18 22.41
CA THR A 274 11.53 -14.85 22.28
C THR A 274 11.37 -13.36 22.01
N VAL A 275 10.37 -13.00 21.21
CA VAL A 275 10.02 -11.61 20.92
C VAL A 275 8.81 -11.22 21.76
N ALA A 276 8.89 -10.11 22.48
CA ALA A 276 7.76 -9.55 23.22
C ALA A 276 7.52 -8.07 22.86
N THR A 277 6.26 -7.69 22.68
CA THR A 277 5.88 -6.28 22.53
C THR A 277 5.94 -5.59 23.88
N ILE A 278 6.76 -4.55 23.99
CA ILE A 278 6.95 -3.77 25.23
C ILE A 278 6.25 -2.41 25.20
N ALA A 279 5.98 -1.87 24.00
CA ALA A 279 5.28 -0.61 23.81
C ALA A 279 4.68 -0.49 22.40
N PHE A 280 3.96 0.60 22.18
CA PHE A 280 3.38 1.00 20.90
C PHE A 280 3.72 2.47 20.62
N LEU A 281 3.49 2.91 19.38
CA LEU A 281 3.82 4.26 18.92
C LEU A 281 5.32 4.57 19.18
N ASN A 282 5.63 5.76 19.70
CA ASN A 282 6.99 6.16 20.07
C ASN A 282 7.23 6.03 21.59
N ASN A 283 6.51 5.14 22.28
CA ASN A 283 6.54 5.03 23.75
C ASN A 283 7.44 3.89 24.26
N GLY A 284 8.25 3.31 23.38
CA GLY A 284 9.21 2.26 23.71
C GLY A 284 10.43 2.75 24.49
N THR A 285 11.42 1.88 24.62
CA THR A 285 12.70 2.24 25.21
C THR A 285 13.50 3.08 24.21
N SER A 286 13.93 4.26 24.63
CA SER A 286 14.68 5.18 23.78
C SER A 286 16.19 5.00 23.94
N TYR A 287 16.91 5.15 22.83
CA TYR A 287 18.37 5.11 22.75
C TYR A 287 18.86 6.29 21.93
N ASP A 288 19.94 6.94 22.37
CA ASP A 288 20.47 8.11 21.66
C ASP A 288 21.20 7.69 20.38
N THR A 289 21.73 6.45 20.34
CA THR A 289 22.48 5.93 19.19
C THR A 289 22.10 4.48 18.86
N LEU A 290 22.35 4.09 17.60
CA LEU A 290 22.20 2.70 17.15
C LEU A 290 23.10 1.75 17.96
N ALA A 291 24.33 2.17 18.27
CA ALA A 291 25.27 1.34 19.02
C ALA A 291 24.77 0.97 20.42
N GLU A 292 24.11 1.91 21.10
CA GLU A 292 23.49 1.66 22.42
C GLU A 292 22.31 0.68 22.32
N LEU A 293 21.47 0.85 21.30
CA LEU A 293 20.36 -0.07 21.02
C LEU A 293 20.87 -1.49 20.73
N LEU A 294 21.85 -1.64 19.84
CA LEU A 294 22.40 -2.96 19.48
C LEU A 294 23.08 -3.63 20.66
N ALA A 295 23.81 -2.86 21.49
CA ALA A 295 24.41 -3.38 22.72
C ALA A 295 23.33 -3.89 23.68
N ALA A 296 22.23 -3.14 23.87
CA ALA A 296 21.14 -3.57 24.73
C ALA A 296 20.44 -4.84 24.23
N LEU A 297 20.21 -4.98 22.92
CA LEU A 297 19.65 -6.19 22.31
C LEU A 297 20.58 -7.40 22.45
N ALA A 298 21.88 -7.21 22.21
CA ALA A 298 22.88 -8.27 22.35
C ALA A 298 23.00 -8.72 23.82
N ASP A 299 22.99 -7.79 24.78
CA ASP A 299 23.06 -8.10 26.21
C ASP A 299 21.82 -8.85 26.71
N SER A 300 20.63 -8.57 26.16
CA SER A 300 19.38 -9.21 26.60
C SER A 300 19.12 -10.58 26.00
N SER A 301 19.65 -10.85 24.80
CA SER A 301 19.30 -12.04 24.01
C SER A 301 20.48 -12.92 23.62
N GLY A 302 21.70 -12.39 23.65
CA GLY A 302 22.88 -13.03 23.08
C GLY A 302 22.93 -13.05 21.56
N VAL A 303 21.94 -12.44 20.88
CA VAL A 303 21.86 -12.42 19.42
C VAL A 303 22.90 -11.45 18.84
N SER A 304 23.56 -11.88 17.76
CA SER A 304 24.54 -11.08 17.01
C SER A 304 23.96 -10.63 15.66
N THR A 305 24.68 -9.76 14.95
CA THR A 305 24.30 -9.36 13.59
C THR A 305 24.50 -10.52 12.60
N CYS A 306 23.73 -10.54 11.51
CA CYS A 306 23.81 -11.62 10.51
C CYS A 306 25.19 -11.75 9.84
N ASP A 307 25.95 -10.65 9.77
CA ASP A 307 27.30 -10.62 9.17
C ASP A 307 28.35 -11.48 9.91
N VAL A 308 28.06 -11.90 11.14
CA VAL A 308 29.01 -12.63 12.00
C VAL A 308 28.54 -14.02 12.43
N VAL A 309 27.35 -14.44 12.00
CA VAL A 309 26.81 -15.78 12.29
C VAL A 309 26.74 -16.63 11.02
N ALA A 310 26.57 -17.94 11.18
CA ALA A 310 26.37 -18.85 10.04
C ALA A 310 24.94 -18.74 9.50
N ASP A 311 24.75 -19.07 8.22
CA ASP A 311 23.42 -19.16 7.59
C ASP A 311 22.48 -20.08 8.40
N GLY A 312 21.20 -19.69 8.50
CA GLY A 312 20.19 -20.43 9.27
C GLY A 312 20.30 -20.24 10.80
N VAL A 313 21.09 -19.26 11.26
CA VAL A 313 21.16 -18.87 12.68
C VAL A 313 20.45 -17.54 12.87
N ALA A 314 19.57 -17.49 13.87
CA ALA A 314 18.85 -16.27 14.21
C ALA A 314 19.80 -15.08 14.49
N CYS A 315 19.47 -13.92 13.92
CA CYS A 315 20.37 -12.77 13.91
C CYS A 315 19.63 -11.45 13.68
N LEU A 316 20.34 -10.33 13.89
CA LEU A 316 19.84 -9.00 13.53
C LEU A 316 20.19 -8.69 12.06
N THR A 317 19.18 -8.44 11.22
CA THR A 317 19.33 -8.26 9.76
C THR A 317 19.58 -6.82 9.33
N GLY A 318 20.29 -6.65 8.21
CA GLY A 318 20.66 -5.36 7.61
C GLY A 318 22.15 -5.03 7.77
N VAL A 319 22.63 -3.98 7.07
CA VAL A 319 24.01 -3.49 7.25
C VAL A 319 24.11 -2.87 8.64
N GLU A 320 24.95 -3.43 9.49
CA GLU A 320 24.98 -3.10 10.93
C GLU A 320 23.63 -3.36 11.64
N GLY A 321 22.79 -4.27 11.11
CA GLY A 321 21.49 -4.59 11.70
C GLY A 321 20.36 -3.59 11.38
N VAL A 322 20.49 -2.81 10.29
CA VAL A 322 19.52 -1.79 9.88
C VAL A 322 19.02 -2.00 8.44
N ASP A 323 17.70 -1.87 8.27
CA ASP A 323 17.03 -1.77 6.97
C ASP A 323 15.89 -0.74 7.01
N VAL A 324 15.29 -0.37 5.89
CA VAL A 324 14.17 0.56 5.81
C VAL A 324 12.84 -0.11 6.11
N ILE A 325 11.93 0.57 6.82
CA ILE A 325 10.56 0.08 7.06
C ILE A 325 9.68 0.40 5.85
N GLU A 326 10.00 -0.22 4.70
CA GLU A 326 9.37 0.07 3.41
C GLU A 326 7.83 -0.11 3.39
N ASP A 327 7.30 -0.97 4.26
CA ASP A 327 5.85 -1.17 4.39
C ASP A 327 5.11 0.09 4.85
N LEU A 328 5.80 1.07 5.44
CA LEU A 328 5.22 2.38 5.75
C LEU A 328 4.93 3.22 4.50
N ALA A 329 5.52 2.89 3.35
CA ALA A 329 5.22 3.55 2.07
C ALA A 329 4.22 2.76 1.20
N LYS A 330 3.62 1.68 1.75
CA LYS A 330 2.75 0.76 1.02
C LYS A 330 1.40 0.56 1.72
N PHE A 331 0.36 0.30 0.94
CA PHE A 331 -0.94 -0.15 1.44
C PHE A 331 -1.57 -1.20 0.53
N ASN A 332 -2.37 -2.09 1.11
CA ASN A 332 -3.18 -3.03 0.35
C ASN A 332 -4.47 -2.35 -0.08
N LEU A 333 -4.76 -2.37 -1.37
CA LEU A 333 -6.00 -1.84 -1.93
C LEU A 333 -6.84 -3.00 -2.48
N THR A 334 -8.08 -3.12 -1.99
CA THR A 334 -9.03 -4.17 -2.38
C THR A 334 -10.35 -3.52 -2.79
N TYR A 335 -10.82 -3.84 -3.98
CA TYR A 335 -12.11 -3.43 -4.54
C TYR A 335 -12.49 -4.41 -5.67
N SER A 336 -13.72 -4.29 -6.18
CA SER A 336 -14.17 -5.07 -7.35
C SER A 336 -14.76 -4.15 -8.40
N ILE A 337 -14.56 -4.52 -9.66
CA ILE A 337 -15.08 -3.83 -10.84
C ILE A 337 -16.17 -4.72 -11.45
N ASP A 338 -17.30 -4.10 -11.82
CA ASP A 338 -18.38 -4.70 -12.59
C ASP A 338 -18.34 -4.13 -14.02
N PRO A 339 -17.83 -4.91 -14.99
CA PRO A 339 -17.87 -4.56 -16.41
C PRO A 339 -18.99 -5.31 -17.16
N THR A 340 -19.92 -5.98 -16.48
CA THR A 340 -20.79 -6.99 -17.11
C THR A 340 -21.79 -6.42 -18.11
N GLN A 341 -22.15 -5.14 -17.96
CA GLN A 341 -23.02 -4.41 -18.87
C GLN A 341 -22.24 -3.47 -19.81
N PHE A 342 -20.92 -3.41 -19.67
CA PHE A 342 -20.09 -2.49 -20.44
C PHE A 342 -19.89 -3.01 -21.88
N MET A 343 -20.33 -2.22 -22.85
CA MET A 343 -20.31 -2.61 -24.27
C MET A 343 -18.97 -2.32 -24.98
N GLY A 344 -18.04 -1.63 -24.32
CA GLY A 344 -16.72 -1.34 -24.87
C GLY A 344 -15.82 -2.59 -24.92
N SER A 345 -14.84 -2.60 -25.82
CA SER A 345 -13.85 -3.69 -25.92
C SER A 345 -12.70 -3.57 -24.90
N GLU A 346 -12.55 -2.40 -24.30
CA GLU A 346 -11.57 -2.13 -23.26
C GLU A 346 -12.05 -1.00 -22.34
N PHE A 347 -11.60 -1.03 -21.09
CA PHE A 347 -11.78 0.04 -20.14
C PHE A 347 -10.46 0.39 -19.47
N THR A 348 -10.42 1.56 -18.85
CA THR A 348 -9.25 2.10 -18.16
C THR A 348 -9.60 2.33 -16.69
N LEU A 349 -8.77 1.78 -15.82
CA LEU A 349 -8.70 2.16 -14.41
C LEU A 349 -7.65 3.26 -14.28
N ARG A 350 -8.10 4.46 -13.92
CA ARG A 350 -7.27 5.61 -13.60
C ARG A 350 -7.08 5.72 -12.10
N LEU A 351 -5.83 5.76 -11.65
CA LEU A 351 -5.45 6.08 -10.28
C LEU A 351 -4.76 7.44 -10.26
N ALA A 352 -5.31 8.40 -9.52
CA ALA A 352 -4.78 9.76 -9.39
C ALA A 352 -4.50 10.09 -7.92
N SER A 353 -3.46 10.88 -7.65
CA SER A 353 -3.29 11.51 -6.33
C SER A 353 -4.24 12.69 -6.22
N VAL A 354 -4.87 12.84 -5.07
CA VAL A 354 -5.56 14.08 -4.72
C VAL A 354 -4.49 14.96 -4.10
N ALA A 355 -4.07 16.02 -4.80
CA ALA A 355 -3.20 17.02 -4.18
C ALA A 355 -3.92 17.55 -2.94
N ALA A 356 -3.20 17.73 -1.82
CA ALA A 356 -3.74 18.41 -0.66
C ALA A 356 -4.34 19.73 -1.15
N VAL A 357 -5.67 19.88 -1.04
CA VAL A 357 -6.31 21.17 -1.28
C VAL A 357 -5.63 22.11 -0.31
N PRO A 358 -4.91 23.16 -0.77
CA PRO A 358 -4.35 24.14 0.15
C PRO A 358 -5.52 24.60 0.99
N GLU A 359 -5.42 24.49 2.33
CA GLU A 359 -6.48 24.96 3.19
C GLU A 359 -6.90 26.34 2.68
N PRO A 360 -8.21 26.56 2.41
CA PRO A 360 -8.64 27.85 1.91
C PRO A 360 -8.06 28.87 2.87
N ALA A 361 -7.37 29.88 2.35
CA ALA A 361 -6.71 30.93 3.12
C ALA A 361 -7.72 31.83 3.88
N GLY A 362 -8.63 31.21 4.63
CA GLY A 362 -9.72 31.79 5.41
C GLY A 362 -9.24 32.50 6.66
N ILE A 363 -7.93 32.60 6.89
CA ILE A 363 -7.34 33.44 7.93
C ILE A 363 -6.95 34.83 7.38
N ALA A 364 -6.85 35.02 6.05
CA ALA A 364 -6.53 36.33 5.48
C ALA A 364 -7.73 37.32 5.46
N ILE A 365 -8.98 36.84 5.56
CA ILE A 365 -10.16 37.72 5.49
C ILE A 365 -10.53 38.31 6.86
N PHE A 366 -10.14 37.70 7.99
CA PHE A 366 -10.38 38.28 9.31
C PHE A 366 -9.39 39.41 9.68
N ALA A 367 -8.18 39.42 9.12
CA ALA A 367 -7.20 40.48 9.38
C ALA A 367 -7.55 41.80 8.66
N LEU A 368 -8.19 41.75 7.50
CA LEU A 368 -8.64 42.95 6.78
C LEU A 368 -9.94 43.55 7.37
N GLY A 369 -10.80 42.74 8.00
CA GLY A 369 -12.04 43.21 8.63
C GLY A 369 -11.83 44.01 9.93
N LEU A 370 -10.81 43.68 10.73
CA LEU A 370 -10.55 44.37 12.01
C LEU A 370 -9.75 45.68 11.83
N GLY A 371 -8.97 45.83 10.76
CA GLY A 371 -8.27 47.09 10.45
C GLY A 371 -9.22 48.24 10.07
N ALA A 372 -10.35 47.93 9.41
CA ALA A 372 -11.33 48.94 8.97
C ALA A 372 -12.18 49.51 10.13
N LEU A 373 -12.36 48.75 11.22
CA LEU A 373 -13.10 49.20 12.41
C LEU A 373 -12.24 49.99 13.41
N GLY A 374 -10.91 49.86 13.37
CA GLY A 374 -9.98 50.63 14.20
C GLY A 374 -9.81 52.09 13.77
N PHE A 375 -9.99 52.40 12.48
CA PHE A 375 -9.75 53.75 11.93
C PHE A 375 -10.96 54.70 12.01
N THR A 376 -12.17 54.19 12.25
CA THR A 376 -13.37 55.03 12.35
C THR A 376 -13.62 55.60 13.75
N ARG A 377 -12.92 55.11 14.79
CA ARG A 377 -13.15 55.56 16.19
C ARG A 377 -12.25 56.70 16.67
N ARG A 378 -11.27 57.16 15.88
CA ARG A 378 -10.32 58.23 16.28
C ARG A 378 -10.65 59.65 15.80
N ARG A 379 -11.83 59.89 15.19
CA ARG A 379 -12.18 61.21 14.62
C ARG A 379 -13.27 62.02 15.35
N ARG A 380 -13.59 61.72 16.60
CA ARG A 380 -14.41 62.58 17.47
C ARG A 380 -13.77 62.79 18.83
N LEU A 381 -12.81 63.70 18.88
CA LEU A 381 -12.45 64.49 20.07
C LEU A 381 -11.74 65.76 19.57
N ARG A 382 -12.55 66.74 19.15
CA ARG A 382 -12.26 68.18 19.18
C ARG A 382 -13.59 68.90 19.34
#